data_AF-A0A975RK94-F1
#
_entry.id   AF-A0A975RK94-F1
#
_cell.length_a   1.000
_cell.length_b   1.000
_cell.length_c   1.000
_cell.angle_alpha   90.00
_cell.angle_beta   90.00
_cell.angle_gamma   90.00
#
_symmetry.space_group_name_H-M   'P 1'
#
loop_
_entity.id
_entity.type
_entity.pdbx_description
1 polymer ?
#
loop_
_entity_poly.entity_id
_entity_poly.type
_entity_poly.pdbx_seq_one_letter_code
_entity_poly.pdbx_strand_id
1 'polypeptide(L)'
;MSHSAVSRELSELPVDQRGHRHTRRTSLDGVQFGGRVNGKMTWFSPDLVTVFSCALCDEYPQFTVVEDGDGKPVSLHATSECSLPDGLKTIVDLAVPSGILVVSDDLRPVYGRDSTPRGEHPGYNSVAGQAHAIRDMAAQGCAYGPAFFGPSLVRTGKDRYVIASIDTESQPGEEEYLAGVVVAKVSTNLWAYSIADFQDWRTKLSARLRGNATAVEYSTRGDGLASWMAAGADPTTLPYGITAVDVTPGVYRFTYHGGEAQFDYDVRPAIYADVERVRDD
;
A
#
# COMPACT_ATOMS: atom_id res chain seq x y z
N MET A 1 -50.90 -14.57 -0.01
CA MET A 1 -50.87 -13.41 -0.92
C MET A 1 -49.42 -13.17 -1.28
N SER A 2 -49.06 -13.18 -2.56
CA SER A 2 -47.70 -12.89 -3.01
C SER A 2 -47.49 -11.37 -2.90
N HIS A 3 -46.64 -10.94 -1.98
CA HIS A 3 -46.17 -9.56 -1.96
C HIS A 3 -45.13 -9.43 -3.08
N SER A 4 -45.54 -8.86 -4.22
CA SER A 4 -44.60 -8.53 -5.29
C SER A 4 -43.63 -7.48 -4.77
N ALA A 5 -42.38 -7.88 -4.51
CA ALA A 5 -41.30 -6.94 -4.26
C ALA A 5 -41.16 -6.03 -5.50
N VAL A 6 -41.07 -4.72 -5.27
CA VAL A 6 -40.69 -3.77 -6.32
C VAL A 6 -39.23 -3.41 -6.13
N SER A 7 -38.55 -3.14 -7.23
CA SER A 7 -37.17 -2.68 -7.23
C SER A 7 -37.04 -1.44 -8.10
N ARG A 8 -36.04 -0.62 -7.79
CA ARG A 8 -35.62 0.50 -8.64
C ARG A 8 -34.12 0.48 -8.82
N GLU A 9 -33.70 0.78 -10.04
CA GLU A 9 -32.31 0.92 -10.43
C GLU A 9 -31.74 2.21 -9.83
N LEU A 10 -30.55 2.12 -9.25
CA LEU A 10 -29.80 3.26 -8.72
C LEU A 10 -28.48 3.49 -9.46
N SER A 11 -28.16 2.62 -10.42
CA SER A 11 -27.02 2.82 -11.30
C SER A 11 -27.11 4.19 -12.00
N GLU A 12 -25.95 4.79 -12.25
CA GLU A 12 -25.80 6.10 -12.89
C GLU A 12 -26.24 7.32 -12.07
N LEU A 13 -26.79 7.12 -10.85
CA LEU A 13 -27.07 8.25 -9.97
C LEU A 13 -25.77 8.93 -9.51
N PRO A 14 -25.73 10.27 -9.44
CA PRO A 14 -24.66 10.98 -8.76
C PRO A 14 -24.46 10.47 -7.33
N VAL A 15 -23.20 10.31 -6.93
CA VAL A 15 -22.83 9.80 -5.61
C VAL A 15 -22.04 10.85 -4.84
N ASP A 16 -22.60 11.32 -3.73
CA ASP A 16 -21.85 12.03 -2.70
C ASP A 16 -21.19 11.00 -1.77
N GLN A 17 -19.89 10.77 -1.96
CA GLN A 17 -19.11 9.81 -1.18
C GLN A 17 -18.63 10.39 0.16
N ARG A 18 -18.83 11.69 0.45
CA ARG A 18 -18.34 12.36 1.67
C ARG A 18 -16.88 12.03 2.01
N GLY A 19 -16.03 12.05 0.99
CA GLY A 19 -14.60 11.76 1.11
C GLY A 19 -14.23 10.28 1.13
N HIS A 20 -15.20 9.35 1.11
CA HIS A 20 -14.89 7.95 0.86
C HIS A 20 -14.41 7.78 -0.59
N ARG A 21 -13.52 6.81 -0.83
CA ARG A 21 -13.06 6.42 -2.16
C ARG A 21 -13.41 4.97 -2.44
N HIS A 22 -14.15 4.71 -3.50
CA HIS A 22 -14.39 3.34 -3.98
C HIS A 22 -13.26 2.87 -4.90
N THR A 23 -12.97 1.57 -4.89
CA THR A 23 -11.95 0.95 -5.74
C THR A 23 -12.29 1.01 -7.23
N ARG A 24 -13.58 1.18 -7.58
CA ARG A 24 -14.04 1.52 -8.93
C ARG A 24 -14.44 3.00 -8.98
N ARG A 25 -13.74 3.80 -9.80
CA ARG A 25 -13.78 5.26 -9.78
C ARG A 25 -15.05 5.91 -10.34
N THR A 26 -15.93 5.18 -11.04
CA THR A 26 -16.88 5.86 -11.97
C THR A 26 -18.36 5.47 -11.86
N SER A 27 -18.73 4.37 -11.23
CA SER A 27 -20.16 4.04 -11.04
C SER A 27 -20.37 3.15 -9.82
N LEU A 28 -21.45 3.43 -9.10
CA LEU A 28 -22.03 2.51 -8.13
C LEU A 28 -23.17 1.78 -8.81
N ASP A 29 -22.97 0.49 -9.07
CA ASP A 29 -24.05 -0.38 -9.50
C ASP A 29 -24.87 -0.72 -8.25
N GLY A 30 -26.14 -0.33 -8.25
CA GLY A 30 -26.98 -0.43 -7.06
C GLY A 30 -28.45 -0.61 -7.38
N VAL A 31 -29.14 -1.38 -6.56
CA VAL A 31 -30.58 -1.57 -6.63
C VAL A 31 -31.19 -1.25 -5.28
N GLN A 32 -32.39 -0.68 -5.26
CA GLN A 32 -33.15 -0.56 -4.02
C GLN A 32 -34.44 -1.34 -4.12
N PHE A 33 -34.64 -2.21 -3.12
CA PHE A 33 -35.86 -2.98 -2.99
C PHE A 33 -36.88 -2.22 -2.14
N GLY A 34 -38.15 -2.40 -2.48
CA GLY A 34 -39.26 -1.80 -1.78
C GLY A 34 -40.44 -2.76 -1.66
N GLY A 35 -41.27 -2.48 -0.67
CA GLY A 35 -42.49 -3.23 -0.42
C GLY A 35 -43.57 -2.33 0.17
N ARG A 36 -44.83 -2.73 0.01
CA ARG A 36 -45.93 -2.03 0.69
C ARG A 36 -46.03 -2.51 2.13
N VAL A 37 -45.84 -1.59 3.06
CA VAL A 37 -46.06 -1.79 4.50
C VAL A 37 -47.25 -0.92 4.91
N ASN A 38 -48.32 -1.54 5.40
CA ASN A 38 -49.58 -0.85 5.75
C ASN A 38 -50.15 0.02 4.61
N GLY A 39 -50.07 -0.49 3.38
CA GLY A 39 -50.54 0.22 2.18
C GLY A 39 -49.60 1.30 1.63
N LYS A 40 -48.58 1.73 2.39
CA LYS A 40 -47.57 2.72 1.96
C LYS A 40 -46.34 2.03 1.39
N MET A 41 -45.80 2.56 0.28
CA MET A 41 -44.51 2.11 -0.24
C MET A 41 -43.40 2.43 0.76
N THR A 42 -42.59 1.43 1.12
CA THR A 42 -41.42 1.57 1.98
C THR A 42 -40.22 1.01 1.21
N TRP A 43 -39.17 1.82 1.10
CA TRP A 43 -37.91 1.43 0.48
C TRP A 43 -36.91 1.01 1.55
N PHE A 44 -36.17 -0.08 1.30
CA PHE A 44 -35.11 -0.55 2.19
C PHE A 44 -33.77 0.12 1.84
N SER A 45 -32.71 -0.13 2.61
CA SER A 45 -31.38 0.36 2.26
C SER A 45 -30.97 -0.10 0.85
N PRO A 46 -30.28 0.77 0.07
CA PRO A 46 -29.79 0.37 -1.23
C PRO A 46 -28.80 -0.79 -1.10
N ASP A 47 -28.92 -1.76 -1.99
CA ASP A 47 -27.96 -2.85 -2.15
C ASP A 47 -26.97 -2.47 -3.25
N LEU A 48 -25.71 -2.26 -2.87
CA LEU A 48 -24.65 -1.78 -3.76
C LEU A 48 -23.69 -2.92 -4.05
N VAL A 49 -23.71 -3.42 -5.29
CA VAL A 49 -23.04 -4.67 -5.69
C VAL A 49 -21.51 -4.50 -5.76
N THR A 50 -21.03 -3.26 -5.85
CA THR A 50 -19.61 -2.93 -6.08
C THR A 50 -18.93 -2.25 -4.89
N VAL A 51 -19.63 -2.04 -3.78
CA VAL A 51 -19.07 -1.40 -2.57
C VAL A 51 -18.70 -2.46 -1.55
N PHE A 52 -17.42 -2.80 -1.48
CA PHE A 52 -16.85 -3.52 -0.34
C PHE A 52 -16.45 -2.49 0.71
N SER A 53 -15.17 -2.15 0.84
CA SER A 53 -14.70 -1.12 1.77
C SER A 53 -14.20 0.13 1.05
N CYS A 54 -14.09 1.23 1.80
CA CYS A 54 -13.44 2.45 1.37
C CYS A 54 -11.94 2.18 1.18
N ALA A 55 -11.39 2.51 0.01
CA ALA A 55 -9.96 2.36 -0.29
C ALA A 55 -9.06 3.23 0.62
N LEU A 56 -9.61 4.23 1.32
CA LEU A 56 -8.87 5.08 2.24
C LEU A 56 -8.95 4.56 3.68
N CYS A 57 -10.13 4.61 4.29
CA CYS A 57 -10.33 4.27 5.71
C CYS A 57 -10.68 2.79 5.99
N ASP A 58 -10.92 1.98 4.96
CA ASP A 58 -11.40 0.59 5.04
C ASP A 58 -12.80 0.38 5.64
N GLU A 59 -13.52 1.45 5.96
CA GLU A 59 -14.91 1.33 6.43
C GLU A 59 -15.84 0.92 5.28
N TYR A 60 -16.97 0.31 5.63
CA TYR A 60 -18.06 -0.01 4.70
C TYR A 60 -19.12 1.09 4.80
N PRO A 61 -19.03 2.19 4.01
CA PRO A 61 -19.97 3.29 4.12
C PRO A 61 -21.39 2.81 3.78
N GLN A 62 -22.35 3.17 4.65
CA GLN A 62 -23.76 3.01 4.34
C GLN A 62 -24.25 4.19 3.51
N PHE A 63 -25.16 3.95 2.58
CA PHE A 63 -25.70 4.97 1.69
C PHE A 63 -27.18 5.19 1.90
N THR A 64 -27.59 6.45 1.78
CA THR A 64 -29.00 6.86 1.72
C THR A 64 -29.32 7.39 0.34
N VAL A 65 -30.51 7.05 -0.15
CA VAL A 65 -31.05 7.60 -1.39
C VAL A 65 -31.65 8.97 -1.11
N VAL A 66 -31.21 9.98 -1.86
CA VAL A 66 -31.85 11.30 -1.88
C VAL A 66 -32.90 11.30 -2.99
N GLU A 67 -34.10 11.75 -2.65
CA GLU A 67 -35.24 11.79 -3.56
C GLU A 67 -35.62 13.24 -3.88
N ASP A 68 -36.21 13.44 -5.06
CA ASP A 68 -36.89 14.70 -5.40
C ASP A 68 -38.28 14.80 -4.72
N GLY A 69 -39.01 15.88 -5.01
CA GLY A 69 -40.36 16.11 -4.48
C GLY A 69 -41.40 15.06 -4.89
N ASP A 70 -41.12 14.26 -5.93
CA ASP A 70 -41.99 13.19 -6.42
C ASP A 70 -41.58 11.80 -5.86
N GLY A 71 -40.54 11.73 -5.02
CA GLY A 71 -40.03 10.49 -4.47
C GLY A 71 -39.17 9.68 -5.46
N LYS A 72 -38.67 10.30 -6.54
CA LYS A 72 -37.74 9.67 -7.46
C LYS A 72 -36.31 9.81 -6.95
N PRO A 73 -35.48 8.76 -7.02
CA PRO A 73 -34.10 8.84 -6.58
C PRO A 73 -33.32 9.78 -7.51
N VAL A 74 -32.57 10.71 -6.95
CA VAL A 74 -31.76 11.68 -7.69
C VAL A 74 -30.27 11.62 -7.35
N SER A 75 -29.91 11.06 -6.19
CA SER A 75 -28.51 10.82 -5.81
C SER A 75 -28.39 9.81 -4.67
N LEU A 76 -27.17 9.31 -4.45
CA LEU A 76 -26.78 8.50 -3.30
C LEU A 76 -25.81 9.30 -2.43
N HIS A 77 -26.03 9.30 -1.12
CA HIS A 77 -25.17 10.00 -0.17
C HIS A 77 -24.64 9.02 0.87
N ALA A 78 -23.33 9.00 1.08
CA ALA A 78 -22.75 8.30 2.22
C ALA A 78 -23.30 8.89 3.53
N THR A 79 -23.59 8.03 4.49
CA THR A 79 -24.18 8.44 5.78
C THR A 79 -23.14 9.01 6.75
N SER A 80 -21.89 8.58 6.61
CA SER A 80 -20.71 9.03 7.36
C SER A 80 -19.75 9.80 6.47
N GLU A 81 -18.92 10.62 7.09
CA GLU A 81 -17.72 11.16 6.45
C GLU A 81 -16.60 10.13 6.55
N CYS A 82 -15.75 10.08 5.53
CA CYS A 82 -14.52 9.29 5.60
C CYS A 82 -13.60 9.87 6.66
N SER A 83 -13.01 9.00 7.49
CA SER A 83 -12.02 9.41 8.50
C SER A 83 -10.66 9.82 7.92
N LEU A 84 -10.44 9.55 6.62
CA LEU A 84 -9.21 9.84 5.88
C LEU A 84 -9.51 10.44 4.49
N PRO A 85 -10.24 11.56 4.38
CA PRO A 85 -10.70 12.09 3.09
C PRO A 85 -9.53 12.56 2.20
N ASP A 86 -8.45 13.04 2.82
CA ASP A 86 -7.21 13.46 2.15
C ASP A 86 -6.17 12.33 2.03
N GLY A 87 -6.53 11.11 2.48
CA GLY A 87 -5.62 9.97 2.56
C GLY A 87 -4.64 10.04 3.73
N LEU A 88 -3.48 9.40 3.60
CA LEU A 88 -2.41 9.39 4.60
C LEU A 88 -1.04 9.54 3.95
N LYS A 89 -0.30 10.54 4.44
CA LYS A 89 1.14 10.64 4.25
C LYS A 89 1.84 9.93 5.40
N THR A 90 2.69 8.96 5.11
CA THR A 90 3.42 8.22 6.14
C THR A 90 4.91 8.57 6.09
N ILE A 91 5.48 8.89 7.24
CA ILE A 91 6.89 9.25 7.39
C ILE A 91 7.56 8.22 8.30
N VAL A 92 8.71 7.70 7.87
CA VAL A 92 9.51 6.74 8.61
C VAL A 92 10.96 7.20 8.64
N ASP A 93 11.56 7.26 9.81
CA ASP A 93 13.00 7.49 9.95
C ASP A 93 13.69 6.14 10.20
N LEU A 94 14.67 5.79 9.35
CA LEU A 94 15.44 4.56 9.40
C LEU A 94 16.90 4.87 9.72
N ALA A 95 17.43 4.28 10.79
CA ALA A 95 18.86 4.35 11.10
C ALA A 95 19.64 3.37 10.22
N VAL A 96 20.72 3.85 9.58
CA VAL A 96 21.58 3.09 8.67
C VAL A 96 23.04 3.25 9.09
N PRO A 97 23.42 2.82 10.31
CA PRO A 97 24.79 2.97 10.82
C PRO A 97 25.81 2.16 10.00
N SER A 98 25.38 1.12 9.29
CA SER A 98 26.28 0.30 8.46
C SER A 98 26.77 1.01 7.20
N GLY A 99 26.11 2.09 6.78
CA GLY A 99 26.32 2.69 5.46
C GLY A 99 25.85 1.81 4.30
N ILE A 100 25.06 0.77 4.57
CA ILE A 100 24.54 -0.14 3.53
C ILE A 100 23.04 -0.33 3.74
N LEU A 101 22.27 0.03 2.70
CA LEU A 101 20.85 -0.30 2.60
C LEU A 101 20.69 -1.68 1.95
N VAL A 102 19.84 -2.53 2.54
CA VAL A 102 19.32 -3.74 1.90
C VAL A 102 17.96 -3.42 1.31
N VAL A 103 17.81 -3.62 0.00
CA VAL A 103 16.59 -3.31 -0.75
C VAL A 103 16.00 -4.60 -1.31
N SER A 104 14.72 -4.86 -1.07
CA SER A 104 13.98 -6.00 -1.61
C SER A 104 12.48 -5.69 -1.75
N ASP A 105 11.75 -6.52 -2.48
CA ASP A 105 10.28 -6.48 -2.53
C ASP A 105 9.65 -7.03 -1.25
N ASP A 106 10.34 -7.93 -0.55
CA ASP A 106 9.81 -8.54 0.67
C ASP A 106 10.87 -8.93 1.71
N LEU A 107 11.04 -8.08 2.72
CA LEU A 107 11.78 -8.38 3.94
C LEU A 107 10.87 -8.81 5.11
N ARG A 108 9.55 -8.92 4.94
CA ARG A 108 8.61 -9.32 6.03
C ARG A 108 8.96 -10.67 6.68
N PRO A 109 9.49 -11.68 5.95
CA PRO A 109 9.97 -12.90 6.58
C PRO A 109 11.11 -12.69 7.58
N VAL A 110 11.82 -11.56 7.57
CA VAL A 110 12.84 -11.25 8.59
C VAL A 110 12.24 -10.40 9.72
N TYR A 111 11.33 -9.49 9.39
CA TYR A 111 10.69 -8.54 10.31
C TYR A 111 9.28 -8.95 10.79
N GLY A 112 8.98 -10.25 10.85
CA GLY A 112 7.87 -10.79 11.68
C GLY A 112 6.43 -10.31 11.42
N ARG A 113 6.13 -9.63 10.31
CA ARG A 113 4.83 -8.96 10.11
C ARG A 113 3.61 -9.89 10.00
N ASP A 114 3.79 -11.15 9.62
CA ASP A 114 2.68 -12.10 9.45
C ASP A 114 2.02 -12.57 10.78
N SER A 115 2.27 -11.90 11.90
CA SER A 115 1.84 -12.34 13.24
C SER A 115 0.61 -11.62 13.81
N THR A 116 0.10 -10.55 13.20
CA THR A 116 -1.11 -9.87 13.72
C THR A 116 -2.37 -10.68 13.39
N PRO A 117 -3.22 -11.00 14.39
CA PRO A 117 -4.48 -11.69 14.18
C PRO A 117 -5.36 -10.97 13.15
N ARG A 118 -5.94 -11.73 12.22
CA ARG A 118 -6.86 -11.21 11.21
C ARG A 118 -8.08 -10.58 11.90
N GLY A 119 -8.30 -9.28 11.71
CA GLY A 119 -9.48 -8.55 12.21
C GLY A 119 -9.20 -7.44 13.22
N GLU A 120 -7.98 -7.28 13.73
CA GLU A 120 -7.63 -6.19 14.66
C GLU A 120 -7.26 -4.87 13.94
N HIS A 121 -6.98 -4.95 12.64
CA HIS A 121 -6.53 -3.81 11.84
C HIS A 121 -7.28 -3.71 10.51
N PRO A 122 -7.37 -2.50 9.92
CA PRO A 122 -7.84 -2.33 8.55
C PRO A 122 -7.08 -3.25 7.58
N GLY A 123 -7.77 -3.76 6.58
CA GLY A 123 -7.21 -4.60 5.53
C GLY A 123 -6.11 -3.87 4.76
N TYR A 124 -5.05 -4.60 4.38
CA TYR A 124 -3.89 -4.07 3.63
C TYR A 124 -4.25 -3.46 2.26
N ASN A 125 -5.46 -3.70 1.76
CA ASN A 125 -5.96 -3.11 0.53
C ASN A 125 -6.48 -1.66 0.71
N SER A 126 -6.49 -1.14 1.94
CA SER A 126 -6.84 0.24 2.26
C SER A 126 -5.60 1.07 2.61
N VAL A 127 -5.66 2.38 2.43
CA VAL A 127 -4.61 3.31 2.88
C VAL A 127 -4.38 3.22 4.39
N ALA A 128 -5.44 3.09 5.18
CA ALA A 128 -5.34 2.90 6.63
C ALA A 128 -4.55 1.64 7.00
N GLY A 129 -4.85 0.52 6.34
CA GLY A 129 -4.16 -0.76 6.56
C GLY A 129 -2.72 -0.74 6.07
N GLN A 130 -2.46 -0.04 4.97
CA GLN A 130 -1.10 0.19 4.49
C GLN A 130 -0.30 1.08 5.45
N ALA A 131 -0.89 2.13 6.01
CA ALA A 131 -0.21 2.98 6.99
C ALA A 131 0.13 2.19 8.28
N HIS A 132 -0.77 1.32 8.74
CA HIS A 132 -0.50 0.42 9.87
C HIS A 132 0.70 -0.47 9.58
N ALA A 133 0.66 -1.15 8.44
CA ALA A 133 1.71 -1.99 7.91
C ALA A 133 3.09 -1.31 7.80
N ILE A 134 3.12 -0.07 7.34
CA ILE A 134 4.35 0.73 7.23
C ILE A 134 4.90 1.00 8.64
N ARG A 135 4.05 1.39 9.58
CA ARG A 135 4.44 1.66 10.97
C ARG A 135 4.97 0.41 11.69
N ASP A 136 4.34 -0.74 11.48
CA ASP A 136 4.77 -2.01 12.08
C ASP A 136 6.17 -2.44 11.62
N MET A 137 6.43 -2.28 10.31
CA MET A 137 7.76 -2.58 9.74
C MET A 137 8.79 -1.55 10.21
N ALA A 138 8.41 -0.26 10.25
CA ALA A 138 9.27 0.82 10.72
C ALA A 138 9.68 0.64 12.19
N ALA A 139 8.76 0.23 13.05
CA ALA A 139 9.02 -0.08 14.46
C ALA A 139 10.07 -1.19 14.63
N GLN A 140 10.25 -2.02 13.61
CA GLN A 140 11.25 -3.07 13.56
C GLN A 140 12.49 -2.70 12.76
N GLY A 141 12.68 -1.44 12.36
CA GLY A 141 13.87 -1.01 11.61
C GLY A 141 13.82 -1.33 10.11
N CYS A 142 12.63 -1.46 9.52
CA CYS A 142 12.45 -1.62 8.09
C CYS A 142 11.51 -0.56 7.53
N ALA A 143 12.02 0.30 6.64
CA ALA A 143 11.15 1.11 5.80
C ALA A 143 10.41 0.20 4.82
N TYR A 144 9.10 0.37 4.71
CA TYR A 144 8.23 -0.46 3.88
C TYR A 144 7.22 0.45 3.19
N GLY A 145 6.75 0.06 2.01
CA GLY A 145 5.65 0.77 1.36
C GLY A 145 5.06 -0.01 0.18
N PRO A 146 3.73 0.04 -0.03
CA PRO A 146 3.10 -0.47 -1.24
C PRO A 146 3.62 0.28 -2.47
N ALA A 147 3.90 -0.45 -3.54
CA ALA A 147 4.36 0.11 -4.80
C ALA A 147 4.02 -0.82 -5.97
N PHE A 148 3.61 -0.25 -7.10
CA PHE A 148 3.20 -1.01 -8.28
C PHE A 148 4.29 -0.98 -9.36
N PHE A 149 4.23 -1.94 -10.28
CA PHE A 149 5.01 -1.96 -11.53
C PHE A 149 6.54 -2.02 -11.39
N GLY A 150 7.07 -2.70 -10.36
CA GLY A 150 8.50 -3.02 -10.28
C GLY A 150 9.33 -1.77 -10.01
N PRO A 151 9.13 -1.12 -8.85
CA PRO A 151 9.78 0.14 -8.57
C PRO A 151 11.29 -0.02 -8.47
N SER A 152 12.01 1.09 -8.65
CA SER A 152 13.45 1.17 -8.49
C SER A 152 13.80 2.18 -7.41
N LEU A 153 14.89 1.93 -6.69
CA LEU A 153 15.55 2.95 -5.88
C LEU A 153 16.48 3.75 -6.78
N VAL A 154 16.22 5.04 -6.92
CA VAL A 154 16.95 5.94 -7.81
C VAL A 154 17.68 6.98 -6.97
N ARG A 155 19.00 7.06 -7.13
CA ARG A 155 19.83 8.08 -6.48
C ARG A 155 19.73 9.37 -7.29
N THR A 156 19.14 10.41 -6.69
CA THR A 156 18.93 11.74 -7.30
C THR A 156 19.91 12.78 -6.78
N GLY A 157 20.66 12.47 -5.72
CA GLY A 157 21.74 13.29 -5.17
C GLY A 157 22.64 12.48 -4.23
N LYS A 158 23.62 13.13 -3.59
CA LYS A 158 24.59 12.47 -2.69
C LYS A 158 23.91 11.64 -1.60
N ASP A 159 22.87 12.20 -0.99
CA ASP A 159 22.13 11.62 0.12
C ASP A 159 20.60 11.72 -0.11
N ARG A 160 20.20 11.71 -1.39
CA ARG A 160 18.81 11.83 -1.83
C ARG A 160 18.49 10.74 -2.83
N TYR A 161 17.36 10.09 -2.59
CA TYR A 161 16.86 9.00 -3.41
C TYR A 161 15.35 9.12 -3.54
N VAL A 162 14.80 8.43 -4.52
CA VAL A 162 13.36 8.21 -4.63
C VAL A 162 13.08 6.75 -4.94
N ILE A 163 11.92 6.27 -4.52
CA ILE A 163 11.40 4.96 -4.89
C ILE A 163 10.33 5.21 -5.95
N ALA A 164 10.60 4.83 -7.19
CA ALA A 164 9.73 5.18 -8.31
C ALA A 164 9.55 4.04 -9.30
N SER A 165 8.38 3.97 -9.92
CA SER A 165 8.19 3.21 -11.17
C SER A 165 8.64 4.09 -12.31
N ILE A 166 9.70 3.67 -13.00
CA ILE A 166 10.29 4.39 -14.13
C ILE A 166 10.52 3.42 -15.28
N ASP A 167 10.49 3.93 -16.50
CA ASP A 167 11.14 3.28 -17.62
C ASP A 167 12.65 3.56 -17.56
N THR A 168 13.45 2.50 -17.41
CA THR A 168 14.91 2.61 -17.33
C THR A 168 15.58 2.90 -18.66
N GLU A 169 14.84 2.81 -19.76
CA GLU A 169 15.33 3.12 -21.12
C GLU A 169 15.02 4.57 -21.52
N SER A 170 14.15 5.26 -20.76
CA SER A 170 13.76 6.63 -21.05
C SER A 170 14.91 7.63 -20.94
N GLN A 171 14.90 8.65 -21.80
CA GLN A 171 15.95 9.67 -21.97
C GLN A 171 15.50 11.08 -21.54
N PRO A 172 16.43 12.02 -21.25
CA PRO A 172 16.07 13.39 -20.91
C PRO A 172 15.10 14.03 -21.91
N GLY A 173 13.92 14.42 -21.44
CA GLY A 173 12.85 15.01 -22.26
C GLY A 173 11.68 14.06 -22.56
N GLU A 174 11.79 12.78 -22.19
CA GLU A 174 10.71 11.80 -22.30
C GLU A 174 9.82 11.80 -21.03
N GLU A 175 8.55 11.39 -21.18
CA GLU A 175 7.51 11.48 -20.14
C GLU A 175 7.88 10.69 -18.87
N GLU A 176 8.54 9.53 -19.02
CA GLU A 176 8.89 8.66 -17.90
C GLU A 176 10.33 8.89 -17.39
N TYR A 177 11.04 9.87 -17.96
CA TYR A 177 12.42 10.13 -17.58
C TYR A 177 12.52 10.72 -16.17
N LEU A 178 13.25 10.02 -15.31
CA LEU A 178 13.62 10.49 -13.99
C LEU A 178 15.14 10.71 -13.94
N ALA A 179 15.56 11.95 -13.66
CA ALA A 179 16.96 12.28 -13.49
C ALA A 179 17.56 11.57 -12.27
N GLY A 180 18.55 10.71 -12.48
CA GLY A 180 19.26 9.99 -11.41
C GLY A 180 19.92 8.71 -11.90
N VAL A 181 20.41 7.92 -10.95
CA VAL A 181 21.01 6.60 -11.22
C VAL A 181 20.23 5.53 -10.49
N VAL A 182 19.73 4.53 -11.20
CA VAL A 182 19.10 3.34 -10.59
C VAL A 182 20.17 2.57 -9.82
N VAL A 183 19.99 2.46 -8.50
CA VAL A 183 20.94 1.76 -7.61
C VAL A 183 20.39 0.43 -7.10
N ALA A 184 19.08 0.21 -7.18
CA ALA A 184 18.46 -1.10 -6.93
C ALA A 184 17.14 -1.21 -7.69
N LYS A 185 16.80 -2.43 -8.16
CA LYS A 185 15.49 -2.77 -8.71
C LYS A 185 14.72 -3.62 -7.68
N VAL A 186 13.46 -3.29 -7.46
CA VAL A 186 12.56 -4.04 -6.58
C VAL A 186 11.73 -4.99 -7.43
N SER A 187 11.64 -6.26 -7.03
CA SER A 187 10.85 -7.24 -7.77
C SER A 187 9.36 -6.92 -7.76
N THR A 188 8.65 -7.32 -8.82
CA THR A 188 7.22 -7.06 -9.02
C THR A 188 6.30 -8.01 -8.25
N ASN A 189 6.84 -9.03 -7.58
CA ASN A 189 6.03 -10.14 -7.06
C ASN A 189 5.07 -9.74 -5.93
N LEU A 190 5.44 -8.77 -5.09
CA LEU A 190 4.70 -8.46 -3.87
C LEU A 190 4.05 -7.07 -3.84
N TRP A 191 4.15 -6.31 -4.93
CA TRP A 191 3.66 -4.93 -5.06
C TRP A 191 4.03 -4.05 -3.84
N ALA A 192 5.27 -4.17 -3.37
CA ALA A 192 5.81 -3.40 -2.27
C ALA A 192 7.33 -3.26 -2.41
N TYR A 193 7.89 -2.29 -1.68
CA TYR A 193 9.31 -2.24 -1.37
C TYR A 193 9.53 -2.44 0.12
N SER A 194 10.72 -2.91 0.47
CA SER A 194 11.21 -3.05 1.83
C SER A 194 12.71 -2.76 1.89
N ILE A 195 13.09 -1.87 2.79
CA ILE A 195 14.44 -1.32 2.91
C ILE A 195 14.86 -1.30 4.38
N ALA A 196 16.04 -1.79 4.68
CA ALA A 196 16.59 -1.80 6.03
C ALA A 196 18.10 -1.57 6.04
N ASP A 197 18.66 -1.31 7.23
CA ASP A 197 20.09 -1.39 7.45
C ASP A 197 20.60 -2.84 7.30
N PHE A 198 21.73 -3.01 6.61
CA PHE A 198 22.29 -4.34 6.36
C PHE A 198 22.63 -5.12 7.63
N GLN A 199 23.20 -4.47 8.65
CA GLN A 199 23.61 -5.15 9.87
C GLN A 199 22.42 -5.57 10.73
N ASP A 200 21.41 -4.70 10.84
CA ASP A 200 20.16 -5.04 11.51
C ASP A 200 19.45 -6.22 10.83
N TRP A 201 19.27 -6.15 9.49
CA TRP A 201 18.68 -7.22 8.71
C TRP A 201 19.44 -8.54 8.87
N ARG A 202 20.77 -8.52 8.72
CA ARG A 202 21.62 -9.72 8.85
C ARG A 202 21.53 -10.33 10.25
N THR A 203 21.48 -9.50 11.28
CA THR A 203 21.34 -9.94 12.67
C THR A 203 20.01 -10.67 12.89
N LYS A 204 18.91 -10.09 12.42
CA LYS A 204 17.57 -10.69 12.52
C LYS A 204 17.44 -11.96 11.69
N LEU A 205 17.98 -11.98 10.48
CA LEU A 205 18.03 -13.18 9.64
C LEU A 205 18.81 -14.30 10.34
N SER A 206 19.97 -14.00 10.90
CA SER A 206 20.79 -14.95 11.66
C SER A 206 20.04 -15.54 12.85
N ALA A 207 19.33 -14.70 13.60
CA ALA A 207 18.53 -15.14 14.74
C ALA A 207 17.39 -16.06 14.29
N ARG A 208 16.68 -15.71 13.20
CA ARG A 208 15.59 -16.53 12.65
C ARG A 208 16.07 -17.89 12.17
N LEU A 209 17.19 -17.96 11.47
CA LEU A 209 17.77 -19.22 10.98
C LEU A 209 18.17 -20.18 12.12
N ARG A 210 18.45 -19.67 13.33
CA ARG A 210 18.77 -20.50 14.52
C ARG A 210 17.52 -21.04 15.23
N GLY A 211 16.34 -20.45 15.02
CA GLY A 211 15.14 -20.67 15.83
C GLY A 211 14.17 -21.78 15.38
N ASN A 212 14.60 -22.72 14.52
CA ASN A 212 13.82 -23.66 13.68
C ASN A 212 13.37 -23.10 12.32
N ALA A 213 13.98 -23.65 11.27
CA ALA A 213 13.86 -23.26 9.86
C ALA A 213 12.49 -23.56 9.19
N THR A 214 11.57 -24.24 9.86
CA THR A 214 10.27 -24.63 9.27
C THR A 214 9.33 -23.43 9.05
N ALA A 215 9.57 -22.28 9.66
CA ALA A 215 8.77 -21.05 9.46
C ALA A 215 9.31 -20.11 8.35
N VAL A 216 10.24 -20.58 7.50
CA VAL A 216 10.63 -19.89 6.25
C VAL A 216 9.87 -20.50 5.05
N GLU A 217 8.82 -21.28 5.31
CA GLU A 217 8.06 -22.12 4.37
C GLU A 217 7.40 -21.42 3.18
N TYR A 218 7.42 -20.09 3.08
CA TYR A 218 6.73 -19.36 2.01
C TYR A 218 7.61 -18.76 0.90
N SER A 219 8.90 -19.03 0.84
CA SER A 219 9.63 -18.74 -0.40
C SER A 219 10.86 -19.61 -0.60
N THR A 220 11.08 -20.03 -1.84
CA THR A 220 12.35 -20.55 -2.37
C THR A 220 13.57 -19.69 -2.05
N ARG A 221 13.38 -18.47 -1.51
CA ARG A 221 14.44 -17.56 -1.05
C ARG A 221 15.04 -17.98 0.31
N GLY A 222 14.34 -18.77 1.13
CA GLY A 222 14.81 -19.19 2.45
C GLY A 222 16.10 -20.00 2.41
N ASP A 223 16.13 -21.05 1.58
CA ASP A 223 17.30 -21.91 1.41
C ASP A 223 18.47 -21.16 0.76
N GLY A 224 18.17 -20.24 -0.18
CA GLY A 224 19.17 -19.36 -0.79
C GLY A 224 19.82 -18.44 0.23
N LEU A 225 19.03 -17.83 1.12
CA LEU A 225 19.54 -16.97 2.20
C LEU A 225 20.31 -17.75 3.26
N ALA A 226 19.85 -18.94 3.63
CA ALA A 226 20.58 -19.82 4.55
C ALA A 226 21.94 -20.23 3.98
N SER A 227 21.98 -20.59 2.69
CA SER A 227 23.21 -20.93 1.98
C SER A 227 24.16 -19.74 1.87
N TRP A 228 23.64 -18.55 1.53
CA TRP A 228 24.40 -17.30 1.49
C TRP A 228 25.00 -16.96 2.87
N MET A 229 24.21 -17.09 3.94
CA MET A 229 24.69 -16.91 5.31
C MET A 229 25.81 -17.89 5.67
N ALA A 230 25.66 -19.17 5.31
CA ALA A 230 26.67 -20.20 5.55
C ALA A 230 27.97 -19.96 4.75
N ALA A 231 27.88 -19.31 3.59
CA ALA A 231 29.01 -18.94 2.74
C ALA A 231 29.75 -17.65 3.20
N GLY A 232 29.35 -17.04 4.32
CA GLY A 232 30.03 -15.88 4.89
C GLY A 232 29.27 -14.55 4.78
N ALA A 233 28.06 -14.55 4.22
CA ALA A 233 27.16 -13.39 4.20
C ALA A 233 27.74 -12.13 3.54
N ASP A 234 28.41 -12.28 2.39
CA ASP A 234 28.96 -11.16 1.62
C ASP A 234 27.81 -10.36 0.93
N PRO A 235 27.64 -9.06 1.23
CA PRO A 235 26.58 -8.23 0.64
C PRO A 235 26.65 -8.14 -0.90
N THR A 236 27.81 -8.38 -1.51
CA THR A 236 27.98 -8.33 -2.98
C THR A 236 27.45 -9.57 -3.70
N THR A 237 27.15 -10.64 -2.94
CA THR A 237 26.69 -11.94 -3.46
C THR A 237 25.30 -12.30 -2.96
N LEU A 238 24.49 -11.29 -2.61
CA LEU A 238 23.11 -11.49 -2.17
C LEU A 238 22.29 -12.29 -3.20
N PRO A 239 21.36 -13.15 -2.74
CA PRO A 239 20.52 -13.93 -3.64
C PRO A 239 19.55 -13.04 -4.42
N TYR A 240 19.00 -13.58 -5.50
CA TYR A 240 18.10 -12.87 -6.41
C TYR A 240 16.96 -12.13 -5.68
N GLY A 241 16.73 -10.87 -6.06
CA GLY A 241 15.66 -10.04 -5.50
C GLY A 241 16.05 -9.23 -4.26
N ILE A 242 17.32 -9.27 -3.85
CA ILE A 242 17.87 -8.42 -2.78
C ILE A 242 19.09 -7.69 -3.32
N THR A 243 19.19 -6.39 -3.05
CA THR A 243 20.33 -5.55 -3.46
C THR A 243 20.90 -4.81 -2.26
N ALA A 244 22.22 -4.83 -2.10
CA ALA A 244 22.94 -3.95 -1.18
C ALA A 244 23.31 -2.65 -1.89
N VAL A 245 23.04 -1.52 -1.25
CA VAL A 245 23.34 -0.19 -1.78
C VAL A 245 24.19 0.57 -0.78
N ASP A 246 25.39 0.96 -1.17
CA ASP A 246 26.25 1.82 -0.37
C ASP A 246 25.66 3.24 -0.27
N VAL A 247 25.57 3.75 0.95
CA VAL A 247 25.05 5.07 1.31
C VAL A 247 25.93 5.71 2.39
N THR A 248 25.79 7.02 2.61
CA THR A 248 26.43 7.67 3.75
C THR A 248 25.77 7.19 5.05
N PRO A 249 26.51 6.66 6.06
CA PRO A 249 25.91 6.27 7.34
C PRO A 249 25.11 7.41 7.97
N GLY A 250 23.96 7.12 8.57
CA GLY A 250 23.10 8.13 9.18
C GLY A 250 21.64 7.71 9.28
N VAL A 251 20.76 8.68 9.54
CA VAL A 251 19.30 8.46 9.59
C VAL A 251 18.68 8.96 8.30
N TYR A 252 17.93 8.08 7.63
CA TYR A 252 17.20 8.37 6.40
C TYR A 252 15.70 8.48 6.66
N ARG A 253 15.09 9.56 6.19
CA ARG A 253 13.64 9.78 6.22
C ARG A 253 13.02 9.31 4.92
N PHE A 254 12.07 8.39 5.04
CA PHE A 254 11.20 7.92 3.97
C PHE A 254 9.86 8.61 4.10
N THR A 255 9.48 9.35 3.06
CA THR A 255 8.17 10.00 2.97
C THR A 255 7.35 9.27 1.92
N TYR A 256 6.40 8.45 2.35
CA TYR A 256 5.54 7.66 1.47
C TYR A 256 4.32 8.45 0.99
N HIS A 257 4.11 8.48 -0.33
CA HIS A 257 3.08 9.26 -1.01
C HIS A 257 1.89 8.45 -1.50
N GLY A 258 2.03 7.12 -1.65
CA GLY A 258 0.96 6.29 -2.24
C GLY A 258 -0.36 6.30 -1.46
N GLY A 259 -0.33 6.67 -0.18
CA GLY A 259 -1.53 6.82 0.64
C GLY A 259 -2.25 8.16 0.48
N GLU A 260 -1.66 9.16 -0.19
CA GLU A 260 -2.26 10.48 -0.35
C GLU A 260 -3.44 10.43 -1.33
N ALA A 261 -4.54 11.15 -1.07
CA ALA A 261 -5.75 11.05 -1.90
C ALA A 261 -5.51 11.44 -3.37
N GLN A 262 -4.65 12.43 -3.59
CA GLN A 262 -4.25 12.94 -4.89
C GLN A 262 -3.13 12.13 -5.56
N PHE A 263 -2.64 11.06 -4.95
CA PHE A 263 -1.62 10.21 -5.57
C PHE A 263 -2.21 9.51 -6.81
N ASP A 264 -1.56 9.74 -7.96
CA ASP A 264 -1.95 9.13 -9.22
C ASP A 264 -0.99 8.01 -9.60
N TYR A 265 -1.48 6.76 -9.50
CA TYR A 265 -0.74 5.56 -9.86
C TYR A 265 -0.53 5.40 -11.37
N ASP A 266 -1.26 6.16 -12.19
CA ASP A 266 -1.20 6.10 -13.64
C ASP A 266 -0.19 7.10 -14.22
N VAL A 267 0.23 8.10 -13.44
CA VAL A 267 1.29 9.04 -13.83
C VAL A 267 2.65 8.32 -13.85
N ARG A 268 3.48 8.67 -14.84
CA ARG A 268 4.85 8.19 -14.96
C ARG A 268 5.82 9.38 -15.00
N PRO A 269 6.96 9.32 -14.29
CA PRO A 269 7.29 8.31 -13.29
C PRO A 269 6.38 8.40 -12.05
N ALA A 270 5.94 7.25 -11.51
CA ALA A 270 5.17 7.22 -10.26
C ALA A 270 6.14 7.20 -9.08
N ILE A 271 6.24 8.30 -8.33
CA ILE A 271 7.15 8.45 -7.18
C ILE A 271 6.45 8.01 -5.89
N TYR A 272 6.68 6.78 -5.46
CA TYR A 272 6.04 6.23 -4.26
C TYR A 272 6.60 6.81 -2.97
N ALA A 273 7.90 7.12 -2.91
CA ALA A 273 8.50 7.72 -1.74
C ALA A 273 9.72 8.59 -2.05
N ASP A 274 9.84 9.70 -1.32
CA ASP A 274 11.08 10.46 -1.19
C ASP A 274 11.94 9.89 -0.07
N VAL A 275 13.26 9.84 -0.28
CA VAL A 275 14.23 9.36 0.70
C VAL A 275 15.38 10.35 0.84
N GLU A 276 15.60 10.87 2.03
CA GLU A 276 16.69 11.79 2.30
C GLU A 276 17.39 11.51 3.63
N ARG A 277 18.69 11.73 3.70
CA ARG A 277 19.43 11.68 4.96
C ARG A 277 19.15 12.93 5.78
N VAL A 278 18.57 12.75 6.97
CA VAL A 278 18.15 13.84 7.86
C VAL A 278 19.08 14.02 9.07
N ARG A 279 20.00 13.08 9.31
CA ARG A 279 20.94 13.13 10.44
C ARG A 279 22.21 12.34 10.17
N ASP A 280 23.30 12.81 10.75
CA ASP A 280 24.51 12.02 10.96
C ASP A 280 24.31 10.97 12.07
N ASP A 281 25.10 9.90 12.05
CA ASP A 281 25.17 8.87 13.10
C ASP A 281 26.23 9.25 14.16
#